data_AF-A0A257PJM1-F1
#
_entry.id   AF-A0A257PJM1-F1
#
_cell.length_a   1.000
_cell.length_b   1.000
_cell.length_c   1.000
_cell.angle_alpha   90.00
_cell.angle_beta   90.00
_cell.angle_gamma   90.00
#
_symmetry.space_group_name_H-M   'P 1'
#
loop_
_entity.id
_entity.type
_entity.pdbx_description
1 polymer ?
#
loop_
_entity_poly.entity_id
_entity_poly.type
_entity_poly.pdbx_seq_one_letter_code
_entity_poly.pdbx_strand_id
1 'polypeptide(L)' 'WRGSYFMLTDLSSNGTWVRYTGNDTTLALRRNECVLHGQGEITLGAKPSDPTAPTVMFQIHPH' A
#
# COMPACT_ATOMS: atom_id res chain seq x y z
N TRP A 1 -3.37 8.96 10.81
CA TRP A 1 -2.70 8.57 12.05
C TRP A 1 -3.74 8.12 13.04
N ARG A 2 -3.68 6.88 13.52
CA ARG A 2 -4.53 6.37 14.61
C ARG A 2 -3.63 5.71 15.64
N GLY A 3 -3.64 6.21 16.88
CA GLY A 3 -2.92 5.60 18.00
C GLY A 3 -1.45 5.30 17.70
N SER A 4 -0.71 6.24 17.10
CA SER A 4 0.71 6.12 16.72
C SER A 4 1.03 5.46 15.37
N TYR A 5 0.03 4.95 14.62
CA TYR A 5 0.27 4.27 13.34
C TYR A 5 -0.18 5.09 12.12
N PHE A 6 0.60 5.00 11.04
CA PHE A 6 0.17 5.40 9.70
C PHE A 6 -0.68 4.30 9.09
N MET A 7 -1.86 4.66 8.61
CA MET A 7 -2.88 3.69 8.25
C MET A 7 -3.41 4.06 6.87
N LEU A 8 -3.46 3.06 5.99
CA LEU A 8 -3.98 3.19 4.63
C LEU A 8 -5.29 2.43 4.54
N THR A 9 -6.38 3.15 4.33
CA THR A 9 -7.70 2.58 4.08
C THR A 9 -8.00 2.69 2.59
N ASP A 10 -8.31 1.57 1.96
CA ASP A 10 -8.73 1.55 0.56
C ASP A 10 -10.20 1.95 0.45
N LEU A 11 -10.49 3.01 -0.31
CA LEU A 11 -11.86 3.43 -0.64
C LEU A 11 -12.12 3.36 -2.16
N SER A 12 -11.17 2.81 -2.92
CA SER A 12 -11.22 2.81 -4.37
C SER A 12 -12.21 1.78 -4.92
N SER A 13 -12.73 2.04 -6.12
CA SER A 13 -13.55 1.06 -6.86
C SER A 13 -12.69 -0.04 -7.48
N ASN A 14 -11.48 0.31 -7.93
CA ASN A 14 -10.63 -0.57 -8.73
C ASN A 14 -9.50 -1.23 -7.91
N GLY A 15 -9.45 -0.97 -6.61
CA GLY A 15 -8.51 -1.59 -5.67
C GLY A 15 -7.22 -0.79 -5.45
N THR A 16 -6.63 -1.08 -4.29
CA THR A 16 -5.31 -0.61 -3.86
C THR A 16 -4.48 -1.80 -3.39
N TRP A 17 -3.20 -1.81 -3.75
CA TRP A 17 -2.26 -2.87 -3.39
C TRP A 17 -1.02 -2.30 -2.70
N VAL A 18 -0.47 -3.02 -1.73
CA VAL A 18 0.74 -2.65 -1.00
C VAL A 18 1.75 -3.78 -1.11
N ARG A 19 2.99 -3.46 -1.48
CA ARG A 19 4.13 -4.39 -1.41
C ARG A 19 5.25 -3.74 -0.60
N TYR A 20 5.74 -4.44 0.40
CA TYR A 20 6.84 -3.96 1.23
C TYR A 20 8.19 -4.35 0.60
N THR A 21 9.21 -3.49 0.73
CA THR A 21 10.54 -3.83 0.24
C THR A 21 11.07 -5.09 0.94
N GLY A 22 11.65 -6.01 0.17
CA GLY A 22 12.17 -7.28 0.69
C GLY A 22 11.09 -8.35 0.93
N ASN A 23 9.83 -8.08 0.55
CA ASN A 23 8.75 -9.05 0.56
C ASN A 23 8.09 -9.13 -0.82
N ASP A 24 8.09 -10.31 -1.42
CA ASP A 24 7.47 -10.53 -2.74
C ASP A 24 5.93 -10.60 -2.67
N THR A 25 5.38 -10.71 -1.46
CA THR A 25 3.94 -10.78 -1.24
C THR A 25 3.32 -9.40 -1.40
N THR A 26 2.34 -9.32 -2.30
CA THR A 26 1.54 -8.11 -2.46
C THR A 26 0.23 -8.24 -1.70
N LEU A 27 -0.05 -7.30 -0.81
CA LEU A 27 -1.31 -7.18 -0.07
C LEU A 27 -2.35 -6.43 -0.90
N ALA A 28 -3.47 -7.06 -1.24
CA ALA A 28 -4.62 -6.40 -1.86
C ALA A 28 -5.58 -5.91 -0.76
N LEU A 29 -5.85 -4.61 -0.68
CA LEU A 29 -6.64 -4.04 0.43
C LEU A 29 -8.15 -4.28 0.25
N ARG A 30 -8.70 -4.10 -0.96
CA ARG A 30 -10.10 -4.43 -1.30
C ARG A 30 -11.12 -3.86 -0.29
N ARG A 31 -11.12 -2.55 -0.10
CA ARG A 31 -11.96 -1.85 0.89
C ARG A 31 -11.65 -2.17 2.36
N ASN A 32 -10.52 -2.80 2.65
CA ASN A 32 -9.96 -2.90 4.00
C ASN A 32 -8.86 -1.87 4.21
N GLU A 33 -8.21 -1.99 5.37
CA GLU A 33 -7.14 -1.12 5.83
C GLU A 33 -5.89 -1.92 6.19
N CYS A 34 -4.73 -1.27 6.09
CA CYS A 34 -3.47 -1.80 6.62
C CYS A 34 -2.66 -0.71 7.32
N VAL A 35 -1.72 -1.14 8.17
CA VAL A 35 -0.74 -0.26 8.78
C VAL A 35 0.48 -0.14 7.86
N LEU A 36 0.84 1.09 7.51
CA LEU A 36 2.08 1.39 6.83
C LEU A 36 3.23 1.41 7.83
N HIS A 37 4.30 0.68 7.49
CA HIS A 37 5.52 0.57 8.26
C HIS A 37 6.70 0.31 7.31
N GLY A 38 7.91 0.69 7.73
CA GLY A 38 9.10 0.52 6.89
C GLY A 38 8.97 1.25 5.56
N GLN A 39 9.25 0.55 4.47
CA GLN A 39 9.23 1.09 3.10
C GLN A 39 8.59 0.12 2.11
N GLY A 40 8.07 0.66 1.02
CA GLY A 40 7.44 -0.14 -0.01
C GLY A 40 6.79 0.70 -1.11
N GLU A 41 5.92 0.05 -1.86
CA GLU A 41 5.17 0.62 -2.96
C GLU A 41 3.65 0.41 -2.76
N ILE A 42 2.88 1.39 -3.22
CA ILE A 42 1.42 1.35 -3.28
C ILE A 42 1.04 1.44 -4.76
N THR A 43 0.39 0.40 -5.29
CA THR A 43 -0.16 0.40 -6.65
C THR A 43 -1.66 0.70 -6.60
N LEU A 44 -2.14 1.57 -7.50
CA LEU A 44 -3.50 2.09 -7.50
C LEU A 44 -4.26 1.69 -8.76
N GLY A 45 -5.51 1.26 -8.60
CA GLY A 45 -6.49 1.13 -9.68
C GLY A 45 -6.25 0.01 -10.69
N ALA A 46 -5.11 -0.68 -10.64
CA ALA A 46 -4.80 -1.85 -11.44
C ALA A 46 -3.86 -2.79 -10.66
N LYS A 47 -3.78 -4.05 -11.09
CA LYS A 47 -2.93 -5.05 -10.41
C LYS A 47 -1.45 -4.63 -10.50
N PRO A 48 -0.63 -4.95 -9.49
CA PRO A 48 0.82 -4.68 -9.51
C PRO A 48 1.59 -5.31 -10.67
N SER A 49 1.02 -6.31 -11.34
CA SER A 49 1.60 -6.92 -12.55
C SER A 49 1.41 -6.07 -13.81
N ASP A 50 0.56 -5.03 -13.75
CA ASP A 50 0.36 -4.08 -14.83
C ASP A 50 1.42 -2.96 -14.72
N PRO A 51 2.37 -2.87 -15.66
CA PRO A 51 3.46 -1.89 -15.61
C PRO A 51 2.99 -0.44 -15.81
N THR A 52 1.74 -0.24 -16.25
CA THR A 52 1.15 1.10 -16.44
C THR A 52 0.41 1.60 -15.21
N ALA A 53 0.25 0.75 -14.19
CA ALA A 53 -0.48 1.09 -12.98
C ALA A 53 0.22 2.23 -12.21
N PRO A 54 -0.49 3.32 -11.86
CA PRO A 54 0.06 4.36 -11.02
C PRO A 54 0.59 3.78 -9.72
N THR A 55 1.87 4.01 -9.45
CA THR A 55 2.58 3.45 -8.31
C THR A 55 3.27 4.56 -7.52
N VAL A 56 3.11 4.54 -6.20
CA VAL A 56 3.68 5.52 -5.27
C VAL A 56 4.59 4.79 -4.29
N MET A 57 5.81 5.28 -4.13
CA MET A 57 6.74 4.78 -3.11
C MET A 57 6.44 5.43 -1.76
N PHE A 58 6.58 4.68 -0.67
CA PHE A 58 6.46 5.21 0.69
C PHE A 58 7.63 4.78 1.58
N GLN A 59 7.91 5.62 2.58
CA GLN A 59 8.86 5.34 3.65
C GLN A 59 8.34 5.96 4.95
N ILE A 60 8.23 5.13 6.00
CA ILE A 60 7.79 5.52 7.34
C ILE A 60 8.98 5.41 8.28
N HIS A 61 9.42 6.55 8.82
CA HIS A 61 10.47 6.59 9.83
C HIS A 61 9.86 6.40 11.22
N PRO A 62 10.47 5.56 12.09
CA PRO A 62 10.10 5.55 13.49
C PRO A 62 10.37 6.93 14.11
N HIS A 63 9.49 7.34 15.02
CA HIS A 63 9.70 8.50 15.89
C HIS A 63 10.59 8.13 17.07
#